data_AF-A0A8E6BC83-F1
#
_entry.id   AF-A0A8E6BC83-F1
#
_cell.length_a   1.000
_cell.length_b   1.000
_cell.length_c   1.000
_cell.angle_alpha   90.00
_cell.angle_beta   90.00
_cell.angle_gamma   90.00
#
_symmetry.space_group_name_H-M   'P 1'
#
loop_
_entity.id
_entity.type
_entity.pdbx_description
1 polymer ?
#
loop_
_entity_poly.entity_id
_entity_poly.type
_entity_poly.pdbx_seq_one_letter_code
_entity_poly.pdbx_strand_id
1 'polypeptide(L)'
;MIHPDYKFGFRVAGDITGRRNLIDFEKAFLAYLENSPKAETHKESYLSAFVFGADFRAYLDREGSPRGFNGPCWAPYVWFDIDEAELPKALEAAKFLAESLLERYRTLHADDLLRFFSGSKGFHIGVPVCWEAAPSIVFNSVARRMAEGLANRARVKIDSGVYDKVRCFRAPNSTHPKTGLRKRFLEHSELMGLSVDGILELAKEPVAVELGERPKPDSLMLEDWRIAVEEVDRNDRANEQRRLDLTDGNAKLNRSTLDFIRAGALEGDRHRLLFSAAANLAELGCPPTLAHELLTETALDSGLKPSEVRRQIDCGLTHVKGGKP
;
A
#
# COMPACT_ATOMS: atom_id res chain seq x y z
N MET A 1 14.00 -17.14 -1.19
CA MET A 1 14.29 -16.87 -2.61
C MET A 1 13.10 -16.18 -3.23
N ILE A 2 13.34 -15.20 -4.10
CA ILE A 2 12.29 -14.61 -4.95
C ILE A 2 11.80 -15.66 -5.96
N HIS A 3 10.53 -15.58 -6.35
CA HIS A 3 9.98 -16.45 -7.40
C HIS A 3 10.79 -16.30 -8.70
N PRO A 4 11.32 -17.38 -9.31
CA PRO A 4 12.35 -17.31 -10.36
C PRO A 4 11.94 -16.48 -11.58
N ASP A 5 10.64 -16.52 -11.94
CA ASP A 5 10.10 -15.78 -13.08
C ASP A 5 9.73 -14.33 -12.77
N TYR A 6 9.70 -13.93 -11.50
CA TYR A 6 9.28 -12.60 -11.03
C TYR A 6 10.43 -11.86 -10.37
N LYS A 7 11.41 -11.45 -11.17
CA LYS A 7 12.62 -10.76 -10.71
C LYS A 7 12.63 -9.26 -11.00
N PHE A 8 11.72 -8.77 -11.82
CA PHE A 8 11.75 -7.37 -12.23
C PHE A 8 11.09 -6.48 -11.18
N GLY A 9 11.71 -5.35 -10.88
CA GLY A 9 11.09 -4.24 -10.16
C GLY A 9 11.36 -2.94 -10.90
N PHE A 10 11.07 -1.82 -10.25
CA PHE A 10 11.56 -0.52 -10.73
C PHE A 10 12.30 0.24 -9.64
N ARG A 11 13.23 1.10 -10.06
CA ARG A 11 13.93 2.07 -9.22
C ARG A 11 13.68 3.48 -9.73
N VAL A 12 13.38 4.40 -8.81
CA VAL A 12 13.42 5.84 -9.05
C VAL A 12 14.57 6.40 -8.24
N ALA A 13 15.59 6.94 -8.90
CA ALA A 13 16.70 7.62 -8.24
C ALA A 13 16.41 9.13 -8.22
N GLY A 14 16.49 9.75 -7.04
CA GLY A 14 16.09 11.13 -6.80
C GLY A 14 14.58 11.25 -6.52
N ASP A 15 13.99 12.33 -7.03
CA ASP A 15 12.61 12.72 -6.76
C ASP A 15 11.61 11.61 -7.12
N ILE A 16 10.59 11.42 -6.26
CA ILE A 16 9.57 10.37 -6.38
C ILE A 16 8.79 10.38 -7.70
N THR A 17 8.69 11.54 -8.36
CA THR A 17 8.03 11.72 -9.66
C THR A 17 8.94 11.35 -10.83
N GLY A 18 10.21 11.06 -10.56
CA GLY A 18 11.22 10.68 -11.54
C GLY A 18 10.89 9.39 -12.29
N ARG A 19 11.73 9.10 -13.29
CA ARG A 19 11.58 7.92 -14.14
C ARG A 19 11.72 6.64 -13.32
N ARG A 20 10.75 5.74 -13.48
CA ARG A 20 10.78 4.37 -12.96
C ARG A 20 11.60 3.50 -13.91
N ASN A 21 12.84 3.22 -13.55
CA ASN A 21 13.77 2.43 -14.35
C ASN A 21 13.64 0.95 -13.99
N LEU A 22 13.49 0.08 -14.98
CA LEU A 22 13.44 -1.37 -14.79
C LEU A 22 14.75 -1.86 -14.16
N ILE A 23 14.65 -2.73 -13.15
CA ILE A 23 15.79 -3.32 -12.44
C ILE A 23 15.53 -4.79 -12.12
N ASP A 24 16.59 -5.51 -11.78
CA ASP A 24 16.52 -6.76 -11.02
C ASP A 24 16.27 -6.38 -9.55
N PHE A 25 15.09 -6.73 -9.03
CA PHE A 25 14.62 -6.28 -7.73
C PHE A 25 15.50 -6.82 -6.60
N GLU A 26 15.81 -8.11 -6.59
CA GLU A 26 16.58 -8.74 -5.51
C GLU A 26 17.94 -8.09 -5.38
N LYS A 27 18.64 -7.94 -6.52
CA LYS A 27 19.97 -7.31 -6.55
C LYS A 27 19.93 -5.87 -6.08
N ALA A 28 18.92 -5.09 -6.50
CA ALA A 28 18.81 -3.71 -6.07
C ALA A 28 18.46 -3.60 -4.59
N PHE A 29 17.51 -4.40 -4.10
CA PHE A 29 17.07 -4.39 -2.71
C PHE A 29 18.22 -4.77 -1.77
N LEU A 30 18.97 -5.84 -2.09
CA LEU A 30 20.17 -6.23 -1.35
C LEU A 30 21.25 -5.15 -1.39
N ALA A 31 21.51 -4.55 -2.56
CA ALA A 31 22.48 -3.46 -2.66
C ALA A 31 22.11 -2.26 -1.76
N TYR A 32 20.82 -1.96 -1.59
CA TYR A 32 20.36 -0.95 -0.65
C TYR A 32 20.51 -1.37 0.81
N LEU A 33 20.17 -2.61 1.15
CA LEU A 33 20.34 -3.16 2.51
C LEU A 33 21.80 -3.18 2.94
N GLU A 34 22.70 -3.64 2.08
CA GLU A 34 24.14 -3.73 2.32
C GLU A 34 24.84 -2.36 2.26
N ASN A 35 24.10 -1.28 1.98
CA ASN A 35 24.65 0.06 1.76
C ASN A 35 25.76 0.07 0.68
N SER A 36 25.56 -0.72 -0.37
CA SER A 36 26.52 -0.85 -1.47
C SER A 36 26.70 0.49 -2.21
N PRO A 37 27.91 0.86 -2.65
CA PRO A 37 28.12 2.06 -3.46
C PRO A 37 27.22 2.14 -4.71
N LYS A 38 26.88 0.99 -5.30
CA LYS A 38 25.98 0.89 -6.47
C LYS A 38 24.55 1.36 -6.20
N ALA A 39 24.12 1.34 -4.94
CA ALA A 39 22.79 1.78 -4.53
C ALA A 39 22.69 3.32 -4.39
N GLU A 40 23.83 4.03 -4.34
CA GLU A 40 23.85 5.49 -4.19
C GLU A 40 22.98 5.98 -3.02
N THR A 41 23.09 5.33 -1.86
CA THR A 41 22.22 5.55 -0.69
C THR A 41 22.22 6.98 -0.16
N HIS A 42 23.27 7.78 -0.47
CA HIS A 42 23.35 9.22 -0.19
C HIS A 42 22.28 10.06 -0.89
N LYS A 43 21.61 9.53 -1.91
CA LYS A 43 20.49 10.18 -2.59
C LYS A 43 19.16 9.63 -2.10
N GLU A 44 18.13 10.44 -2.30
CA GLU A 44 16.76 9.94 -2.28
C GLU A 44 16.59 8.83 -3.33
N SER A 45 15.91 7.75 -2.97
CA SER A 45 15.61 6.68 -3.92
C SER A 45 14.42 5.83 -3.49
N TYR A 46 13.75 5.26 -4.48
CA TYR A 46 12.59 4.42 -4.33
C TYR A 46 12.74 3.14 -5.13
N LEU A 47 12.15 2.07 -4.62
CA LEU A 47 11.96 0.78 -5.29
C LEU A 47 10.46 0.49 -5.42
N SER A 48 10.09 -0.49 -6.23
CA SER A 48 8.76 -1.08 -6.17
C SER A 48 8.60 -1.92 -4.89
N ALA A 49 7.40 -1.98 -4.30
CA ALA A 49 7.11 -2.94 -3.23
C ALA A 49 6.88 -4.36 -3.77
N PHE A 50 6.45 -4.44 -5.03
CA PHE A 50 6.18 -5.67 -5.76
C PHE A 50 7.26 -5.95 -6.81
N VAL A 51 7.30 -7.20 -7.23
CA VAL A 51 8.08 -7.71 -8.35
C VAL A 51 7.18 -8.28 -9.43
N PHE A 52 7.71 -8.31 -10.64
CA PHE A 52 6.96 -8.54 -11.86
C PHE A 52 7.70 -9.49 -12.80
N GLY A 53 6.93 -10.10 -13.70
CA GLY A 53 7.42 -10.96 -14.76
C GLY A 53 7.89 -10.20 -15.99
N ALA A 54 8.21 -10.95 -17.05
CA ALA A 54 8.67 -10.41 -18.33
C ALA A 54 7.59 -9.56 -19.04
N ASP A 55 6.31 -9.78 -18.72
CA ASP A 55 5.17 -9.01 -19.23
C ASP A 55 5.23 -7.54 -18.78
N PHE A 56 5.68 -7.28 -17.56
CA PHE A 56 5.90 -5.91 -17.06
C PHE A 56 7.03 -5.20 -17.80
N ARG A 57 8.11 -5.90 -18.11
CA ARG A 57 9.18 -5.36 -18.95
C ARG A 57 8.65 -4.99 -20.33
N ALA A 58 7.93 -5.90 -20.98
CA ALA A 58 7.33 -5.64 -22.30
C ALA A 58 6.34 -4.47 -22.26
N TYR A 59 5.57 -4.35 -21.18
CA TYR A 59 4.67 -3.21 -20.94
C TYR A 59 5.45 -1.90 -20.81
N LEU A 60 6.50 -1.86 -19.99
CA LEU A 60 7.34 -0.68 -19.81
C LEU A 60 8.05 -0.26 -21.11
N ASP A 61 8.56 -1.22 -21.87
CA ASP A 61 9.22 -0.95 -23.15
C ASP A 61 8.25 -0.31 -24.16
N ARG A 62 6.95 -0.66 -24.10
CA ARG A 62 5.90 -0.12 -24.97
C ARG A 62 5.34 1.23 -24.48
N GLU A 63 4.98 1.33 -23.20
CA GLU A 63 4.25 2.48 -22.65
C GLU A 63 5.17 3.56 -22.07
N GLY A 64 6.44 3.25 -21.81
CA GLY A 64 7.43 4.16 -21.21
C GLY A 64 7.19 4.49 -19.73
N SER A 65 6.11 3.97 -19.13
CA SER A 65 5.70 4.19 -17.74
C SER A 65 4.94 2.96 -17.22
N PRO A 66 5.07 2.60 -15.93
CA PRO A 66 4.33 1.46 -15.38
C PRO A 66 2.88 1.83 -15.02
N ARG A 67 2.49 3.10 -15.15
CA ARG A 67 1.14 3.55 -14.84
C ARG A 67 0.12 2.76 -15.66
N GLY A 68 -0.83 2.13 -14.97
CA GLY A 68 -1.89 1.34 -15.62
C GLY A 68 -1.54 -0.12 -15.87
N PHE A 69 -0.34 -0.57 -15.48
CA PHE A 69 -0.02 -1.99 -15.50
C PHE A 69 -0.94 -2.76 -14.55
N ASN A 70 -1.70 -3.71 -15.09
CA ASN A 70 -2.62 -4.56 -14.32
C ASN A 70 -2.30 -6.06 -14.44
N GLY A 71 -1.10 -6.41 -14.92
CA GLY A 71 -0.65 -7.79 -14.99
C GLY A 71 -0.37 -8.39 -13.60
N PRO A 72 0.06 -9.67 -13.58
CA PRO A 72 0.46 -10.35 -12.37
C PRO A 72 1.61 -9.66 -11.64
N CYS A 73 1.60 -9.76 -10.31
CA CYS A 73 2.73 -9.37 -9.47
C CYS A 73 2.93 -10.36 -8.32
N TRP A 74 4.04 -10.21 -7.63
CA TRP A 74 4.39 -10.92 -6.39
C TRP A 74 5.16 -9.97 -5.48
N ALA A 75 5.38 -10.32 -4.21
CA ALA A 75 6.29 -9.57 -3.33
C ALA A 75 7.05 -10.49 -2.39
N PRO A 76 8.32 -10.18 -2.08
CA PRO A 76 9.08 -10.94 -1.10
C PRO A 76 8.67 -10.65 0.34
N TYR A 77 7.97 -9.54 0.59
CA TYR A 77 7.50 -9.11 1.91
C TYR A 77 6.08 -8.55 1.83
N VAL A 78 5.30 -8.78 2.88
CA VAL A 78 4.07 -8.03 3.17
C VAL A 78 4.45 -6.82 4.02
N TRP A 79 4.18 -5.62 3.51
CA TRP A 79 4.64 -4.36 4.12
C TRP A 79 3.55 -3.65 4.93
N PHE A 80 3.90 -3.24 6.13
CA PHE A 80 3.08 -2.40 6.99
C PHE A 80 3.71 -1.02 7.01
N ASP A 81 3.04 -0.05 6.37
CA ASP A 81 3.45 1.35 6.36
C ASP A 81 2.69 2.09 7.47
N ILE A 82 3.40 2.42 8.55
CA ILE A 82 2.82 3.03 9.75
C ILE A 82 3.17 4.51 9.72
N ASP A 83 2.16 5.38 9.63
CA ASP A 83 2.33 6.83 9.71
C ASP A 83 1.34 7.41 10.70
N GLU A 84 1.83 8.32 11.55
CA GLU A 84 1.04 9.03 12.55
C GLU A 84 1.39 10.52 12.51
N ALA A 85 0.48 11.35 13.03
CA ALA A 85 0.74 12.79 13.12
C ALA A 85 2.00 13.11 13.96
N GLU A 86 2.24 12.28 14.98
CA GLU A 86 3.32 12.42 15.96
C GLU A 86 4.20 11.18 15.96
N LEU A 87 5.51 11.37 15.76
CA LEU A 87 6.48 10.27 15.66
C LEU A 87 6.51 9.32 16.88
N PRO A 88 6.35 9.78 18.15
CA PRO A 88 6.23 8.86 19.28
C PRO A 88 5.07 7.88 19.17
N LYS A 89 3.91 8.30 18.62
CA LYS A 89 2.77 7.42 18.40
C LYS A 89 3.05 6.39 17.31
N ALA A 90 3.73 6.80 16.23
CA ALA A 90 4.17 5.88 15.18
C ALA A 90 5.15 4.83 15.73
N LEU A 91 6.07 5.23 16.62
CA LEU A 91 7.02 4.31 17.24
C LEU A 91 6.31 3.28 18.12
N GLU A 92 5.41 3.72 19.00
CA GLU A 92 4.65 2.79 19.85
C GLU A 92 3.79 1.84 18.99
N ALA A 93 3.12 2.34 17.95
CA ALA A 93 2.37 1.51 17.01
C ALA A 93 3.28 0.47 16.29
N ALA A 94 4.50 0.85 15.91
CA ALA A 94 5.47 -0.05 15.31
C ALA A 94 5.92 -1.15 16.28
N LYS A 95 6.20 -0.80 17.55
CA LYS A 95 6.52 -1.77 18.61
C LYS A 95 5.37 -2.76 18.81
N PHE A 96 4.14 -2.26 18.99
CA PHE A 96 2.97 -3.10 19.18
C PHE A 96 2.72 -4.03 18.00
N LEU A 97 2.86 -3.53 16.76
CA LEU A 97 2.68 -4.37 15.58
C LEU A 97 3.77 -5.44 15.48
N ALA A 98 5.04 -5.09 15.73
CA ALA A 98 6.14 -6.04 15.70
C ALA A 98 5.92 -7.18 16.72
N GLU A 99 5.61 -6.84 17.96
CA GLU A 99 5.30 -7.83 19.01
C GLU A 99 4.09 -8.69 18.66
N SER A 100 3.00 -8.07 18.17
CA SER A 100 1.78 -8.80 17.77
C SER A 100 2.04 -9.80 16.65
N LEU A 101 2.94 -9.48 15.71
CA LEU A 101 3.31 -10.37 14.62
C LEU A 101 4.17 -11.55 15.12
N LEU A 102 5.12 -11.28 16.01
CA LEU A 102 5.99 -12.32 16.60
C LEU A 102 5.21 -13.25 17.54
N GLU A 103 4.27 -12.72 18.33
CA GLU A 103 3.38 -13.54 19.16
C GLU A 103 2.46 -14.43 18.30
N ARG A 104 1.99 -13.88 17.17
CA ARG A 104 1.08 -14.59 16.27
C ARG A 104 1.75 -15.72 15.52
N TYR A 105 2.97 -15.53 15.02
CA TYR A 105 3.63 -16.49 14.14
C TYR A 105 4.83 -17.13 14.83
N ARG A 106 4.70 -18.39 15.25
CA ARG A 106 5.69 -19.04 16.12
C ARG A 106 7.01 -19.35 15.42
N THR A 107 7.00 -19.49 14.10
CA THR A 107 8.22 -19.71 13.31
C THR A 107 8.93 -18.42 12.93
N LEU A 108 8.34 -17.26 13.24
CA LEU A 108 8.90 -15.95 12.95
C LEU A 108 9.72 -15.47 14.14
N HIS A 109 11.02 -15.30 13.94
CA HIS A 109 11.93 -14.69 14.90
C HIS A 109 12.04 -13.19 14.65
N ALA A 110 12.51 -12.46 15.66
CA ALA A 110 12.64 -11.02 15.56
C ALA A 110 13.50 -10.60 14.35
N ASP A 111 14.56 -11.34 14.03
CA ASP A 111 15.48 -11.02 12.93
C ASP A 111 14.89 -11.29 11.54
N ASP A 112 13.80 -12.06 11.45
CA ASP A 112 13.07 -12.27 10.20
C ASP A 112 12.26 -11.04 9.78
N LEU A 113 11.90 -10.18 10.74
CA LEU A 113 11.19 -8.93 10.47
C LEU A 113 12.15 -7.86 9.97
N LEU A 114 11.80 -7.26 8.83
CA LEU A 114 12.41 -6.00 8.43
C LEU A 114 11.73 -4.86 9.17
N ARG A 115 12.49 -4.02 9.87
CA ARG A 115 11.98 -2.85 10.58
C ARG A 115 12.78 -1.64 10.16
N PHE A 116 12.09 -0.62 9.66
CA PHE A 116 12.72 0.62 9.25
C PHE A 116 12.04 1.82 9.88
N PHE A 117 12.82 2.73 10.44
CA PHE A 117 12.39 4.13 10.49
C PHE A 117 12.39 4.69 9.06
N SER A 118 11.32 5.38 8.65
CA SER A 118 11.14 5.87 7.27
C SER A 118 12.09 7.02 6.88
N GLY A 119 12.71 7.67 7.86
CA GLY A 119 13.48 8.91 7.68
C GLY A 119 12.68 10.19 7.97
N SER A 120 11.38 10.09 8.28
CA SER A 120 10.56 11.23 8.69
C SER A 120 9.58 10.91 9.82
N LYS A 121 8.32 10.56 9.53
CA LYS A 121 7.27 10.44 10.56
C LYS A 121 6.75 9.03 10.81
N GLY A 122 7.11 8.09 9.94
CA GLY A 122 6.58 6.73 9.99
C GLY A 122 7.63 5.64 10.13
N PHE A 123 7.14 4.42 10.23
CA PHE A 123 7.91 3.18 10.27
C PHE A 123 7.40 2.20 9.22
N HIS A 124 8.29 1.35 8.72
CA HIS A 124 7.91 0.25 7.85
C HIS A 124 8.28 -1.08 8.50
N ILE A 125 7.32 -2.01 8.57
CA ILE A 125 7.58 -3.39 8.99
C ILE A 125 7.33 -4.30 7.80
N GLY A 126 8.27 -5.19 7.49
CA GLY A 126 8.17 -6.17 6.41
C GLY A 126 8.17 -7.59 6.98
N VAL A 127 7.08 -8.32 6.76
CA VAL A 127 6.98 -9.76 7.07
C VAL A 127 7.38 -10.55 5.83
N PRO A 128 8.36 -11.47 5.91
CA PRO A 128 8.79 -12.25 4.75
C PRO A 128 7.65 -13.15 4.26
N VAL A 129 7.42 -13.16 2.95
CA VAL A 129 6.53 -14.14 2.31
C VAL A 129 7.28 -15.47 2.25
N CYS A 130 7.00 -16.37 3.19
CA CYS A 130 7.62 -17.69 3.31
C CYS A 130 6.66 -18.87 3.06
N TRP A 131 5.41 -18.57 2.71
CA TRP A 131 4.40 -19.55 2.29
C TRP A 131 4.30 -19.60 0.76
N GLU A 132 3.60 -20.62 0.24
CA GLU A 132 3.39 -20.84 -1.20
C GLU A 132 2.37 -19.86 -1.81
N ALA A 133 2.69 -18.56 -1.79
CA ALA A 133 1.91 -17.55 -2.48
C ALA A 133 2.37 -17.43 -3.94
N ALA A 134 1.57 -17.93 -4.87
CA ALA A 134 1.83 -17.80 -6.29
C ALA A 134 1.66 -16.33 -6.77
N PRO A 135 2.48 -15.86 -7.72
CA PRO A 135 2.24 -14.59 -8.40
C PRO A 135 0.86 -14.57 -9.07
N SER A 136 0.16 -13.44 -9.01
CA SER A 136 -1.16 -13.30 -9.62
C SER A 136 -1.55 -11.85 -9.87
N ILE A 137 -2.60 -11.62 -10.66
CA ILE A 137 -3.14 -10.28 -10.92
C ILE A 137 -3.74 -9.64 -9.67
N VAL A 138 -4.08 -10.42 -8.65
CA VAL A 138 -4.70 -9.96 -7.39
C VAL A 138 -3.74 -10.05 -6.19
N PHE A 139 -2.48 -10.46 -6.39
CA PHE A 139 -1.53 -10.67 -5.30
C PHE A 139 -1.41 -9.45 -4.40
N ASN A 140 -1.32 -8.25 -4.97
CA ASN A 140 -1.24 -7.00 -4.19
C ASN A 140 -2.50 -6.74 -3.36
N SER A 141 -3.69 -7.09 -3.87
CA SER A 141 -4.96 -6.98 -3.14
C SER A 141 -5.04 -7.99 -2.00
N VAL A 142 -4.57 -9.22 -2.21
CA VAL A 142 -4.51 -10.25 -1.17
C VAL A 142 -3.52 -9.85 -0.07
N ALA A 143 -2.31 -9.42 -0.45
CA ALA A 143 -1.31 -8.95 0.49
C ALA A 143 -1.81 -7.73 1.29
N ARG A 144 -2.51 -6.81 0.63
CA ARG A 144 -3.18 -5.68 1.29
C ARG A 144 -4.17 -6.16 2.33
N ARG A 145 -5.03 -7.11 1.96
CA ARG A 145 -6.10 -7.59 2.84
C ARG A 145 -5.52 -8.29 4.06
N MET A 146 -4.49 -9.12 3.87
CA MET A 146 -3.78 -9.76 4.97
C MET A 146 -3.18 -8.71 5.92
N ALA A 147 -2.51 -7.69 5.38
CA ALA A 147 -1.91 -6.63 6.19
C ALA A 147 -2.95 -5.80 6.94
N GLU A 148 -4.04 -5.39 6.30
CA GLU A 148 -5.15 -4.68 6.95
C GLU A 148 -5.77 -5.54 8.07
N GLY A 149 -5.97 -6.85 7.84
CA GLY A 149 -6.50 -7.77 8.86
C GLY A 149 -5.57 -7.92 10.07
N LEU A 150 -4.27 -8.06 9.84
CA LEU A 150 -3.25 -8.17 10.90
C LEU A 150 -3.11 -6.87 11.69
N ALA A 151 -3.05 -5.72 10.99
CA ALA A 151 -2.95 -4.42 11.61
C ALA A 151 -4.21 -4.09 12.45
N ASN A 152 -5.40 -4.41 11.93
CA ASN A 152 -6.66 -4.26 12.68
C ASN A 152 -6.68 -5.11 13.96
N ARG A 153 -6.18 -6.35 13.89
CA ARG A 153 -6.05 -7.24 15.06
C ARG A 153 -5.12 -6.64 16.12
N ALA A 154 -4.02 -6.02 15.68
CA ALA A 154 -3.08 -5.30 16.55
C ALA A 154 -3.58 -3.89 16.96
N ARG A 155 -4.74 -3.45 16.45
CA ARG A 155 -5.28 -2.09 16.61
C ARG A 155 -4.31 -0.99 16.14
N VAL A 156 -3.52 -1.30 15.12
CA VAL A 156 -2.56 -0.39 14.49
C VAL A 156 -3.10 0.08 13.15
N LYS A 157 -3.02 1.38 12.89
CA LYS A 157 -3.38 1.96 11.60
C LYS A 157 -2.19 1.87 10.64
N ILE A 158 -2.46 1.52 9.37
CA ILE A 158 -1.46 1.49 8.30
C ILE A 158 -1.94 2.24 7.06
N ASP A 159 -1.01 2.82 6.28
CA ASP A 159 -1.29 3.31 4.92
C ASP A 159 -1.28 2.11 3.95
N SER A 160 -2.48 1.62 3.62
CA SER A 160 -2.65 0.54 2.63
C SER A 160 -2.39 0.99 1.19
N GLY A 161 -2.10 2.27 0.96
CA GLY A 161 -1.73 2.80 -0.33
C GLY A 161 -0.44 2.19 -0.90
N VAL A 162 0.47 1.67 -0.06
CA VAL A 162 1.67 0.92 -0.49
C VAL A 162 1.35 -0.30 -1.37
N TYR A 163 0.12 -0.81 -1.30
CA TYR A 163 -0.34 -1.96 -2.07
C TYR A 163 -0.85 -1.63 -3.48
N ASP A 164 -0.78 -0.36 -3.91
CA ASP A 164 -0.85 -0.05 -5.34
C ASP A 164 0.37 -0.67 -6.04
N LYS A 165 0.12 -1.51 -7.06
CA LYS A 165 1.15 -2.32 -7.75
C LYS A 165 2.37 -1.48 -8.14
N VAL A 166 2.17 -0.24 -8.59
CA VAL A 166 3.22 0.58 -9.22
C VAL A 166 3.59 1.81 -8.39
N ARG A 167 3.19 1.83 -7.11
CA ARG A 167 3.60 2.87 -6.17
C ARG A 167 5.08 2.74 -5.80
N CYS A 168 5.73 3.89 -5.69
CA CYS A 168 7.09 4.00 -5.20
C CYS A 168 7.12 3.72 -3.69
N PHE A 169 8.02 2.84 -3.27
CA PHE A 169 8.31 2.56 -1.87
C PHE A 169 9.75 2.91 -1.58
N ARG A 170 10.00 3.64 -0.49
CA ARG A 170 11.33 4.18 -0.22
C ARG A 170 12.36 3.08 -0.03
N ALA A 171 13.51 3.21 -0.70
CA ALA A 171 14.58 2.22 -0.63
C ALA A 171 15.28 2.23 0.75
N PRO A 172 15.69 1.08 1.30
CA PRO A 172 16.52 1.03 2.53
C PRO A 172 17.75 1.94 2.42
N ASN A 173 18.21 2.53 3.52
CA ASN A 173 19.37 3.43 3.60
C ASN A 173 19.32 4.71 2.72
N SER A 174 18.32 4.89 1.86
CA SER A 174 18.17 6.11 1.05
C SER A 174 17.91 7.35 1.92
N THR A 175 18.43 8.50 1.48
CA THR A 175 18.28 9.78 2.18
C THR A 175 16.88 10.36 1.99
N HIS A 176 16.28 10.89 3.06
CA HIS A 176 15.02 11.62 2.98
C HIS A 176 15.26 13.06 2.54
N PRO A 177 14.57 13.54 1.48
CA PRO A 177 14.88 14.85 0.87
C PRO A 177 14.67 16.02 1.85
N LYS A 178 13.65 15.95 2.70
CA LYS A 178 13.31 17.03 3.65
C LYS A 178 14.12 17.03 4.96
N THR A 179 14.43 15.86 5.51
CA THR A 179 15.04 15.74 6.85
C THR A 179 16.53 15.41 6.77
N GLY A 180 17.03 14.93 5.63
CA GLY A 180 18.39 14.42 5.47
C GLY A 180 18.64 13.06 6.14
N LEU A 181 17.66 12.52 6.87
CA LEU A 181 17.78 11.25 7.58
C LEU A 181 17.60 10.06 6.63
N ARG A 182 18.21 8.93 6.97
CA ARG A 182 18.15 7.67 6.23
C ARG A 182 16.85 6.91 6.53
N LYS A 183 16.37 6.12 5.56
CA LYS A 183 15.47 4.99 5.86
C LYS A 183 16.27 3.93 6.62
N ARG A 184 16.28 4.04 7.93
CA ARG A 184 17.20 3.37 8.83
C ARG A 184 16.62 2.03 9.28
N PHE A 185 17.35 0.93 9.05
CA PHE A 185 17.02 -0.36 9.66
C PHE A 185 17.21 -0.29 11.17
N LEU A 186 16.33 -0.96 11.90
CA LEU A 186 16.39 -1.09 13.34
C LEU A 186 16.40 -2.58 13.70
N GLU A 187 17.38 -2.97 14.51
CA GLU A 187 17.33 -4.25 15.21
C GLU A 187 16.11 -4.31 16.13
N HIS A 188 15.74 -5.51 16.58
CA HIS A 188 14.61 -5.67 17.50
C HIS A 188 14.81 -4.88 18.79
N SER A 189 15.98 -5.04 19.41
CA SER A 189 16.39 -4.35 20.62
C SER A 189 16.37 -2.83 20.46
N GLU A 190 16.79 -2.32 19.29
CA GLU A 190 16.76 -0.89 18.96
C GLU A 190 15.32 -0.38 18.84
N LEU A 191 14.45 -1.07 18.11
CA LEU A 191 13.04 -0.69 17.97
C LEU A 191 12.33 -0.66 19.32
N MET A 192 12.58 -1.66 20.17
CA MET A 192 11.89 -1.80 21.46
C MET A 192 12.47 -0.90 22.55
N GLY A 193 13.79 -0.70 22.55
CA GLY A 193 14.52 -0.06 23.64
C GLY A 193 14.84 1.42 23.44
N LEU A 194 14.94 1.91 22.20
CA LEU A 194 15.32 3.30 21.96
C LEU A 194 14.15 4.27 22.05
N SER A 195 14.47 5.50 22.46
CA SER A 195 13.57 6.64 22.31
C SER A 195 13.54 7.12 20.85
N VAL A 196 12.59 8.01 20.54
CA VAL A 196 12.54 8.69 19.24
C VAL A 196 13.87 9.39 18.94
N ASP A 197 14.44 10.12 19.90
CA ASP A 197 15.71 10.82 19.70
C ASP A 197 16.87 9.86 19.40
N GLY A 198 16.90 8.69 20.06
CA GLY A 198 17.89 7.65 19.79
C GLY A 198 17.78 7.11 18.35
N ILE A 199 16.55 6.87 17.88
CA ILE A 199 16.30 6.41 16.50
C ILE A 199 16.67 7.50 15.49
N LEU A 200 16.37 8.77 15.77
CA LEU A 200 16.74 9.90 14.91
C LEU A 200 18.25 10.05 14.82
N GLU A 201 18.99 9.81 15.91
CA GLU A 201 20.45 9.82 15.91
C GLU A 201 21.02 8.71 15.03
N LEU A 202 20.54 7.46 15.20
CA LEU A 202 20.94 6.35 14.34
C LEU A 202 20.63 6.61 12.86
N ALA A 203 19.53 7.28 12.57
CA ALA A 203 19.08 7.56 11.21
C ALA A 203 19.92 8.62 10.49
N LYS A 204 20.92 9.25 11.13
CA LYS A 204 21.89 10.11 10.42
C LYS A 204 22.80 9.29 9.50
N GLU A 205 23.10 8.05 9.88
CA GLU A 205 24.01 7.17 9.15
C GLU A 205 23.30 5.90 8.64
N PRO A 206 23.68 5.39 7.46
CA PRO A 206 23.18 4.12 6.97
C PRO A 206 23.72 2.94 7.78
N VAL A 207 23.10 1.77 7.66
CA VAL A 207 23.63 0.51 8.19
C VAL A 207 23.54 -0.57 7.13
N ALA A 208 24.62 -1.33 6.98
CA ALA A 208 24.61 -2.55 6.19
C ALA A 208 23.84 -3.63 6.95
N VAL A 209 22.88 -4.26 6.28
CA VAL A 209 22.07 -5.34 6.85
C VAL A 209 22.28 -6.61 6.02
N GLU A 210 22.68 -7.68 6.69
CA GLU A 210 22.71 -9.02 6.11
C GLU A 210 21.40 -9.74 6.44
N LEU A 211 20.77 -10.33 5.44
CA LEU A 211 19.55 -11.11 5.64
C LEU A 211 19.89 -12.55 5.97
N GLY A 212 19.24 -13.08 7.01
CA GLY A 212 19.29 -14.50 7.34
C GLY A 212 18.54 -15.38 6.34
N GLU A 213 18.54 -16.68 6.63
CA GLU A 213 17.70 -17.63 5.91
C GLU A 213 16.22 -17.31 6.12
N ARG A 214 15.38 -17.56 5.11
CA ARG A 214 13.95 -17.34 5.27
C ARG A 214 13.37 -18.33 6.29
N PRO A 215 12.47 -17.87 7.18
CA PRO A 215 11.80 -18.76 8.11
C PRO A 215 10.91 -19.73 7.35
N LYS A 216 10.58 -20.86 7.99
CA LYS A 216 9.55 -21.77 7.48
C LYS A 216 8.16 -21.15 7.71
N PRO A 217 7.18 -21.40 6.82
CA PRO A 217 5.84 -20.89 7.02
C PRO A 217 5.20 -21.48 8.28
N ASP A 218 4.55 -20.62 9.07
CA ASP A 218 3.67 -21.00 10.16
C ASP A 218 2.27 -21.34 9.61
N SER A 219 1.56 -22.27 10.24
CA SER A 219 0.18 -22.61 9.85
C SER A 219 -0.77 -21.40 9.89
N LEU A 220 -0.55 -20.46 10.80
CA LEU A 220 -1.34 -19.24 10.92
C LEU A 220 -1.03 -18.25 9.79
N MET A 221 0.21 -18.21 9.27
CA MET A 221 0.53 -17.40 8.08
C MET A 221 -0.24 -17.90 6.86
N LEU A 222 -0.27 -19.22 6.66
CA LEU A 222 -1.03 -19.86 5.60
C LEU A 222 -2.54 -19.58 5.74
N GLU A 223 -3.06 -19.67 6.97
CA GLU A 223 -4.47 -19.41 7.25
C GLU A 223 -4.86 -17.94 7.02
N ASP A 224 -4.07 -16.97 7.51
CA ASP A 224 -4.34 -15.56 7.26
C ASP A 224 -4.27 -15.21 5.77
N TRP A 225 -3.33 -15.83 5.03
CA TRP A 225 -3.27 -15.67 3.57
C TRP A 225 -4.51 -16.26 2.89
N ARG A 226 -4.94 -17.47 3.28
CA ARG A 226 -6.15 -18.11 2.74
C ARG A 226 -7.39 -17.25 2.98
N ILE A 227 -7.57 -16.74 4.19
CA ILE A 227 -8.67 -15.82 4.54
C ILE A 227 -8.61 -14.58 3.64
N ALA A 228 -7.44 -13.99 3.45
CA ALA A 228 -7.28 -12.82 2.58
C ALA A 228 -7.63 -13.12 1.11
N VAL A 229 -7.27 -14.29 0.59
CA VAL A 229 -7.67 -14.75 -0.76
C VAL A 229 -9.19 -14.85 -0.86
N GLU A 230 -9.83 -15.54 0.08
CA GLU A 230 -11.28 -15.75 0.08
C GLU A 230 -12.06 -14.44 0.17
N GLU A 231 -11.55 -13.45 0.91
CA GLU A 231 -12.14 -12.14 0.99
C GLU A 231 -11.99 -11.33 -0.30
N VAL A 232 -10.84 -11.41 -0.97
CA VAL A 232 -10.62 -10.77 -2.28
C VAL A 232 -11.55 -11.39 -3.32
N ASP A 233 -11.59 -12.72 -3.41
CA ASP A 233 -12.47 -13.45 -4.34
C ASP A 233 -13.95 -13.10 -4.12
N ARG A 234 -14.37 -13.01 -2.86
CA ARG A 234 -15.75 -12.62 -2.51
C ARG A 234 -16.05 -11.19 -2.96
N ASN A 235 -15.12 -10.25 -2.77
CA ASN A 235 -15.29 -8.87 -3.19
C ASN A 235 -15.33 -8.76 -4.72
N ASP A 236 -14.49 -9.53 -5.43
CA ASP A 236 -14.46 -9.53 -6.89
C ASP A 236 -15.75 -10.10 -7.48
N ARG A 237 -16.27 -11.21 -6.97
CA ARG A 237 -17.59 -11.74 -7.36
C ARG A 237 -18.72 -10.74 -7.08
N ALA A 238 -18.67 -10.05 -5.94
CA ALA A 238 -19.65 -9.02 -5.61
C ALA A 238 -19.53 -7.76 -6.50
N ASN A 239 -18.33 -7.42 -6.97
CA ASN A 239 -18.11 -6.35 -7.94
C ASN A 239 -18.64 -6.76 -9.33
N GLU A 240 -18.39 -8.00 -9.75
CA GLU A 240 -18.86 -8.54 -11.02
C GLU A 240 -20.38 -8.62 -11.07
N GLN A 241 -21.02 -9.14 -10.03
CA GLN A 241 -22.49 -9.16 -9.92
C GLN A 241 -23.07 -7.75 -10.01
N ARG A 242 -22.47 -6.76 -9.33
CA ARG A 242 -22.92 -5.36 -9.43
C ARG A 242 -22.79 -4.82 -10.86
N ARG A 243 -21.75 -5.18 -11.59
CA ARG A 243 -21.59 -4.79 -13.00
C ARG A 243 -22.65 -5.42 -13.90
N LEU A 244 -23.06 -6.66 -13.63
CA LEU A 244 -24.16 -7.32 -14.33
C LEU A 244 -25.51 -6.66 -14.00
N ASP A 245 -25.75 -6.35 -12.71
CA ASP A 245 -26.96 -5.65 -12.29
C ASP A 245 -27.08 -4.27 -12.97
N LEU A 246 -25.95 -3.59 -13.20
CA LEU A 246 -25.89 -2.34 -13.97
C LEU A 246 -26.27 -2.54 -15.44
N THR A 247 -25.75 -3.56 -16.11
CA THR A 247 -26.08 -3.82 -17.52
C THR A 247 -27.54 -4.23 -17.69
N ASP A 248 -28.12 -4.90 -16.70
CA ASP A 248 -29.50 -5.39 -16.74
C ASP A 248 -30.54 -4.37 -16.26
N GLY A 249 -30.11 -3.14 -15.95
CA GLY A 249 -31.00 -2.07 -15.45
C GLY A 249 -31.53 -2.31 -14.03
N ASN A 250 -30.93 -3.25 -13.30
CA ASN A 250 -31.28 -3.62 -11.92
C ASN A 250 -30.46 -2.88 -10.86
N ALA A 251 -29.67 -1.88 -11.27
CA ALA A 251 -28.88 -1.04 -10.39
C ALA A 251 -29.75 -0.41 -9.30
N LYS A 252 -29.21 -0.35 -8.08
CA LYS A 252 -29.87 0.26 -6.92
C LYS A 252 -28.94 1.25 -6.24
N LEU A 253 -29.53 2.16 -5.48
CA LEU A 253 -28.77 2.99 -4.55
C LEU A 253 -28.12 2.08 -3.50
N ASN A 254 -26.80 2.18 -3.40
CA ASN A 254 -26.06 1.49 -2.36
C ASN A 254 -26.43 2.09 -1.00
N ARG A 255 -26.44 1.24 0.04
CA ARG A 255 -26.67 1.70 1.41
C ARG A 255 -25.71 2.82 1.81
N SER A 256 -24.44 2.74 1.41
CA SER A 256 -23.45 3.79 1.64
C SER A 256 -23.77 5.11 0.94
N THR A 257 -24.39 5.08 -0.24
CA THR A 257 -24.86 6.29 -0.94
C THR A 257 -26.00 6.93 -0.17
N LEU A 258 -26.97 6.12 0.30
CA LEU A 258 -28.08 6.60 1.13
C LEU A 258 -27.59 7.16 2.47
N ASP A 259 -26.67 6.46 3.13
CA ASP A 259 -26.09 6.90 4.41
C ASP A 259 -25.27 8.18 4.24
N PHE A 260 -24.50 8.30 3.15
CA PHE A 260 -23.78 9.53 2.83
C PHE A 260 -24.73 10.71 2.58
N ILE A 261 -25.80 10.54 1.79
CA ILE A 261 -26.80 11.60 1.57
C ILE A 261 -27.47 12.04 2.89
N ARG A 262 -27.69 11.11 3.82
CA ARG A 262 -28.38 11.38 5.09
C ARG A 262 -27.49 12.03 6.15
N ALA A 263 -26.24 11.59 6.23
CA ALA A 263 -25.39 11.86 7.39
C ALA A 263 -23.95 12.28 7.04
N GLY A 264 -23.59 12.27 5.76
CA GLY A 264 -22.24 12.58 5.31
C GLY A 264 -21.22 11.52 5.70
N ALA A 265 -19.99 11.96 5.95
CA ALA A 265 -18.86 11.09 6.25
C ALA A 265 -17.91 11.68 7.28
N LEU A 266 -17.31 10.81 8.09
CA LEU A 266 -16.27 11.17 9.05
C LEU A 266 -14.92 11.48 8.36
N GLU A 267 -14.03 12.15 9.09
CA GLU A 267 -12.67 12.45 8.62
C GLU A 267 -11.92 11.20 8.19
N GLY A 268 -11.28 11.27 7.02
CA GLY A 268 -10.60 10.15 6.38
C GLY A 268 -11.39 9.48 5.26
N ASP A 269 -12.73 9.45 5.33
CA ASP A 269 -13.57 8.78 4.34
C ASP A 269 -14.34 9.72 3.40
N ARG A 270 -14.41 11.01 3.72
CA ARG A 270 -15.22 12.03 3.03
C ARG A 270 -15.06 12.02 1.50
N HIS A 271 -13.82 12.07 1.02
CA HIS A 271 -13.51 12.08 -0.41
C HIS A 271 -13.90 10.79 -1.11
N ARG A 272 -13.72 9.64 -0.44
CA ARG A 272 -13.99 8.31 -0.98
C ARG A 272 -15.49 8.05 -1.05
N LEU A 273 -16.21 8.35 0.03
CA LEU A 273 -17.65 8.14 0.10
C LEU A 273 -18.42 9.11 -0.81
N LEU A 274 -17.99 10.37 -0.90
CA LEU A 274 -18.56 11.33 -1.86
C LEU A 274 -18.38 10.85 -3.32
N PHE A 275 -17.18 10.43 -3.68
CA PHE A 275 -16.90 9.87 -5.01
C PHE A 275 -17.76 8.64 -5.28
N SER A 276 -17.84 7.71 -4.31
CA SER A 276 -18.63 6.48 -4.44
C SER A 276 -20.13 6.76 -4.57
N ALA A 277 -20.66 7.76 -3.86
CA ALA A 277 -22.04 8.19 -3.95
C ALA A 277 -22.34 8.79 -5.33
N ALA A 278 -21.47 9.67 -5.83
CA ALA A 278 -21.60 10.25 -7.16
C ALA A 278 -21.52 9.19 -8.28
N ALA A 279 -20.59 8.23 -8.18
CA ALA A 279 -20.50 7.12 -9.12
C ALA A 279 -21.77 6.27 -9.12
N ASN A 280 -22.29 5.91 -7.95
CA ASN A 280 -23.53 5.13 -7.85
C ASN A 280 -24.78 5.88 -8.33
N LEU A 281 -24.80 7.22 -8.21
CA LEU A 281 -25.83 8.03 -8.86
C LEU A 281 -25.70 8.01 -10.40
N ALA A 282 -24.48 8.13 -10.94
CA ALA A 282 -24.27 8.04 -12.39
C ALA A 282 -24.62 6.66 -12.97
N GLU A 283 -24.33 5.59 -12.23
CA GLU A 283 -24.74 4.22 -12.50
C GLU A 283 -26.27 4.09 -12.69
N LEU A 284 -27.05 4.90 -11.96
CA LEU A 284 -28.51 4.96 -12.05
C LEU A 284 -29.02 5.96 -13.09
N GLY A 285 -28.14 6.53 -13.92
CA GLY A 285 -28.50 7.54 -14.91
C GLY A 285 -28.86 8.90 -14.31
N CYS A 286 -28.46 9.18 -13.07
CA CYS A 286 -28.73 10.47 -12.42
C CYS A 286 -28.08 11.62 -13.22
N PRO A 287 -28.84 12.66 -13.60
CA PRO A 287 -28.29 13.85 -14.24
C PRO A 287 -27.23 14.51 -13.36
N PRO A 288 -26.13 15.04 -13.93
CA PRO A 288 -25.08 15.70 -13.15
C PRO A 288 -25.60 16.80 -12.23
N THR A 289 -26.55 17.60 -12.69
CA THR A 289 -27.18 18.66 -11.89
C THR A 289 -27.85 18.09 -10.64
N LEU A 290 -28.66 17.04 -10.78
CA LEU A 290 -29.32 16.39 -9.65
C LEU A 290 -28.31 15.74 -8.69
N ALA A 291 -27.24 15.14 -9.21
CA ALA A 291 -26.19 14.59 -8.35
C ALA A 291 -25.49 15.67 -7.51
N HIS A 292 -25.23 16.85 -8.09
CA HIS A 292 -24.69 17.98 -7.35
C HIS A 292 -25.68 18.48 -6.28
N GLU A 293 -26.97 18.61 -6.59
CA GLU A 293 -28.01 19.00 -5.62
C GLU A 293 -28.11 18.01 -4.44
N LEU A 294 -28.00 16.70 -4.70
CA LEU A 294 -28.13 15.67 -3.67
C LEU A 294 -26.91 15.52 -2.76
N LEU A 295 -25.71 15.89 -3.24
CA LEU A 295 -24.46 15.54 -2.56
C LEU A 295 -23.71 16.76 -2.01
N THR A 296 -23.93 17.96 -2.56
CA THR A 296 -23.07 19.12 -2.26
C THR A 296 -23.20 19.56 -0.81
N GLU A 297 -24.42 19.76 -0.32
CA GLU A 297 -24.67 20.24 1.05
C GLU A 297 -24.04 19.29 2.07
N THR A 298 -24.37 18.01 1.98
CA THR A 298 -23.87 16.99 2.92
C THR A 298 -22.35 16.83 2.85
N ALA A 299 -21.74 17.02 1.68
CA ALA A 299 -20.29 17.00 1.52
C ALA A 299 -19.60 18.22 2.16
N LEU A 300 -20.21 19.39 2.06
CA LEU A 300 -19.75 20.61 2.73
C LEU A 300 -19.89 20.49 4.25
N ASP A 301 -20.99 19.93 4.74
CA ASP A 301 -21.23 19.66 6.16
C ASP A 301 -20.24 18.63 6.72
N SER A 302 -19.81 17.70 5.87
CA SER A 302 -18.72 16.78 6.20
C SER A 302 -17.37 17.51 6.28
N GLY A 303 -17.25 18.79 5.91
CA GLY A 303 -16.04 19.59 6.05
C GLY A 303 -15.10 19.55 4.84
N LEU A 304 -15.60 19.23 3.64
CA LEU A 304 -14.85 19.35 2.38
C LEU A 304 -14.90 20.78 1.85
N LYS A 305 -13.86 21.23 1.15
CA LYS A 305 -13.88 22.54 0.48
C LYS A 305 -14.77 22.51 -0.77
N PRO A 306 -15.44 23.62 -1.14
CA PRO A 306 -16.33 23.65 -2.32
C PRO A 306 -15.68 23.15 -3.62
N SER A 307 -14.39 23.46 -3.85
CA SER A 307 -13.65 22.97 -5.01
C SER A 307 -13.38 21.47 -4.98
N GLU A 308 -13.16 20.89 -3.80
CA GLU A 308 -12.97 19.45 -3.60
C GLU A 308 -14.28 18.69 -3.79
N VAL A 309 -15.39 19.23 -3.27
CA VAL A 309 -16.74 18.68 -3.45
C VAL A 309 -17.07 18.58 -4.93
N ARG A 310 -16.98 19.70 -5.65
CA ARG A 310 -17.26 19.73 -7.09
C ARG A 310 -16.40 18.71 -7.85
N ARG A 311 -15.09 18.74 -7.62
CA ARG A 311 -14.14 17.82 -8.26
C ARG A 311 -14.50 16.36 -7.99
N GLN A 312 -14.80 15.98 -6.76
CA GLN A 312 -15.11 14.59 -6.44
C GLN A 312 -16.43 14.11 -7.03
N ILE A 313 -17.45 14.96 -7.05
CA ILE A 313 -18.72 14.63 -7.71
C ILE A 313 -18.47 14.44 -9.21
N ASP A 314 -17.80 15.37 -9.88
CA ASP A 314 -17.51 15.28 -11.31
C ASP A 314 -16.66 14.04 -11.67
N CYS A 315 -15.65 13.73 -10.85
CA CYS A 315 -14.86 12.51 -11.00
C CYS A 315 -15.71 11.25 -10.84
N GLY A 316 -16.62 11.19 -9.87
CA GLY A 316 -17.51 10.05 -9.68
C GLY A 316 -18.48 9.88 -10.87
N LEU A 317 -19.06 10.98 -11.35
CA LEU A 317 -19.99 10.96 -12.48
C LEU A 317 -19.35 10.53 -13.80
N THR A 318 -18.08 10.88 -14.00
CA THR A 318 -17.33 10.50 -15.21
C THR A 318 -16.76 9.10 -15.14
N HIS A 319 -16.57 8.54 -13.95
CA HIS A 319 -16.03 7.18 -13.75
C HIS A 319 -16.87 6.11 -14.48
N VAL A 320 -18.20 6.23 -14.42
CA VAL A 320 -19.15 5.27 -15.03
C VAL A 320 -19.21 5.40 -16.55
N LYS A 321 -18.97 6.61 -17.08
CA LYS A 321 -18.96 6.89 -18.52
C LYS A 321 -17.67 6.44 -19.23
N GLY A 322 -16.69 5.92 -18.47
CA GLY A 322 -15.36 5.54 -18.94
C GLY A 322 -15.21 4.14 -19.55
N GLY A 323 -16.30 3.50 -20.00
CA GLY A 323 -16.17 2.46 -21.01
C GLY A 323 -15.58 3.10 -22.26
N LYS A 324 -14.36 2.70 -22.67
CA LYS A 324 -13.73 3.20 -23.90
C LYS A 324 -14.69 3.04 -25.10
N PRO A 325 -14.59 3.95 -26.10
CA PRO A 325 -15.54 4.04 -27.22
C PRO A 325 -15.73 2.73 -27.99
#